data_AF-A0A842MTV5-F1
#
_entry.id   AF-A0A842MTV5-F1
#
_cell.length_a   1.000
_cell.length_b   1.000
_cell.length_c   1.000
_cell.angle_alpha   90.00
_cell.angle_beta   90.00
_cell.angle_gamma   90.00
#
_symmetry.space_group_name_H-M   'P 1'
#
loop_
_entity.id
_entity.type
_entity.pdbx_description
1 polymer ?
#
loop_
_entity_poly.entity_id
_entity_poly.type
_entity_poly.pdbx_seq_one_letter_code
_entity_poly.pdbx_strand_id
1 'polypeptide(L)'
;MKSEVGEFKWNKLKGARERFAACNMCRIAIEKARAGKLRVDVLIWDIQDSRHNVLGRDDIANLQRMYYHLFINVLRRRWPNNAVWRLYPDEHTAVDWQTLEDFLEKKEFGLEEIVPATSAERPLLQLADLFAGMAVFSREKFQDYQAWLEAPQSRLSGDTLDVDPSRSEKERFNVLRYFDKICKARKLGVSLEKTQGLWTPKPKNPLNFWIYKPQHPDDKAPTRGELRQKSSKKRS
;
A
#
# COMPACT_ATOMS: atom_id res chain seq x y z
N MET A 1 17.86 19.67 4.46
CA MET A 1 18.80 18.59 4.81
C MET A 1 18.55 17.41 3.89
N LYS A 2 19.61 16.86 3.27
CA LYS A 2 19.56 15.59 2.52
C LYS A 2 19.70 14.44 3.55
N SER A 3 18.91 13.38 3.46
CA SER A 3 19.14 12.17 4.26
C SER A 3 20.20 11.30 3.58
N GLU A 4 21.18 10.81 4.31
CA GLU A 4 22.24 9.88 3.83
C GLU A 4 21.76 8.42 3.69
N VAL A 5 20.45 8.20 3.51
CA VAL A 5 19.87 6.85 3.39
C VAL A 5 20.00 6.41 1.93
N GLY A 6 20.87 5.43 1.65
CA GLY A 6 21.03 4.85 0.31
C GLY A 6 19.84 4.00 -0.14
N GLU A 7 19.23 3.25 0.78
CA GLU A 7 18.01 2.49 0.56
C GLU A 7 17.06 2.64 1.74
N PHE A 8 15.85 3.12 1.47
CA PHE A 8 14.78 3.20 2.46
C PHE A 8 13.97 1.89 2.50
N LYS A 9 13.70 1.41 3.73
CA LYS A 9 12.74 0.34 4.02
C LYS A 9 11.89 0.72 5.24
N TRP A 10 10.56 0.58 5.16
CA TRP A 10 9.61 0.94 6.22
C TRP A 10 9.88 0.21 7.54
N ASN A 11 10.19 -1.08 7.47
CA ASN A 11 10.52 -1.90 8.64
C ASN A 11 11.80 -1.45 9.36
N LYS A 12 12.71 -0.75 8.66
CA LYS A 12 13.94 -0.15 9.20
C LYS A 12 13.74 1.26 9.77
N LEU A 13 12.55 1.85 9.64
CA LEU A 13 12.23 3.17 10.19
C LEU A 13 12.17 3.12 11.73
N LYS A 14 13.32 3.37 12.37
CA LYS A 14 13.49 3.30 13.84
C LYS A 14 14.14 4.55 14.44
N GLY A 15 14.66 5.46 13.61
CA GLY A 15 15.38 6.64 14.06
C GLY A 15 15.07 7.89 13.23
N ALA A 16 15.64 9.00 13.70
CA ALA A 16 15.44 10.33 13.11
C ALA A 16 15.88 10.40 11.64
N ARG A 17 16.97 9.72 11.28
CA ARG A 17 17.51 9.71 9.92
C ARG A 17 16.51 9.10 8.93
N GLU A 18 15.95 7.94 9.26
CA GLU A 18 14.95 7.25 8.44
C GLU A 18 13.63 8.03 8.42
N ARG A 19 13.22 8.63 9.54
CA ARG A 19 12.07 9.55 9.60
C ARG A 19 12.25 10.73 8.62
N PHE A 20 13.41 11.38 8.61
CA PHE A 20 13.66 12.50 7.70
C PHE A 20 13.64 12.06 6.23
N ALA A 21 14.19 10.90 5.92
CA ALA A 21 14.11 10.29 4.58
C ALA A 21 12.63 10.08 4.18
N ALA A 22 11.84 9.42 5.03
CA ALA A 22 10.42 9.17 4.79
C ALA A 22 9.61 10.46 4.60
N CYS A 23 9.79 11.47 5.45
CA CYS A 23 9.12 12.77 5.32
C CYS A 23 9.50 13.46 4.00
N ASN A 24 10.77 13.38 3.58
CA ASN A 24 11.21 13.93 2.31
C ASN A 24 10.62 13.17 1.11
N MET A 25 10.54 11.85 1.18
CA MET A 25 9.88 11.01 0.17
C MET A 25 8.40 11.35 0.06
N CYS A 26 7.67 11.45 1.17
CA CYS A 26 6.26 11.92 1.20
C CYS A 26 6.11 13.28 0.53
N ARG A 27 6.98 14.24 0.84
CA ARG A 27 6.96 15.58 0.25
C ARG A 27 7.14 15.53 -1.27
N ILE A 28 8.16 14.81 -1.74
CA ILE A 28 8.45 14.68 -3.17
C ILE A 28 7.28 14.02 -3.89
N ALA A 29 6.76 12.92 -3.33
CA ALA A 29 5.62 12.21 -3.90
C ALA A 29 4.39 13.11 -4.01
N ILE A 30 4.07 13.88 -2.96
CA ILE A 30 2.96 14.84 -2.95
C ILE A 30 3.15 15.92 -4.03
N GLU A 31 4.34 16.51 -4.16
CA GLU A 31 4.55 17.54 -5.18
C GLU A 31 4.47 16.98 -6.60
N LYS A 32 5.03 15.78 -6.84
CA LYS A 32 4.90 15.11 -8.14
C LYS A 32 3.47 14.71 -8.44
N ALA A 33 2.72 14.25 -7.43
CA ALA A 33 1.31 13.91 -7.52
C ALA A 33 0.44 15.11 -7.89
N ARG A 34 0.69 16.27 -7.26
CA ARG A 34 0.00 17.52 -7.58
C ARG A 34 0.34 18.04 -8.97
N ALA A 35 1.56 17.80 -9.44
CA ALA A 35 1.99 18.14 -10.79
C ALA A 35 1.53 17.14 -11.85
N GLY A 36 0.75 16.10 -11.50
CA GLY A 36 0.30 15.06 -12.43
C GLY A 36 1.41 14.15 -12.95
N LYS A 37 2.58 14.14 -12.30
CA LYS A 37 3.77 13.36 -12.69
C LYS A 37 3.93 12.04 -11.93
N LEU A 38 3.11 11.83 -10.90
CA LEU A 38 3.11 10.63 -10.08
C LEU A 38 1.68 10.34 -9.64
N ARG A 39 1.35 9.07 -9.49
CA ARG A 39 0.18 8.63 -8.74
C ARG A 39 0.61 7.54 -7.78
N VAL A 40 -0.03 7.50 -6.62
CA VAL A 40 0.15 6.44 -5.63
C VAL A 40 -1.21 5.78 -5.45
N ASP A 41 -1.28 4.49 -5.74
CA ASP A 41 -2.41 3.63 -5.40
C ASP A 41 -1.94 2.58 -4.39
N VAL A 42 -2.58 2.55 -3.24
CA VAL A 42 -2.35 1.53 -2.21
C VAL A 42 -3.64 0.73 -2.04
N LEU A 43 -3.56 -0.56 -2.37
CA LEU A 43 -4.63 -1.51 -2.10
C LEU A 43 -4.49 -2.01 -0.66
N ILE A 44 -5.52 -1.78 0.15
CA ILE A 44 -5.61 -2.30 1.51
C ILE A 44 -6.62 -3.44 1.49
N TRP A 45 -6.15 -4.63 1.85
CA TRP A 45 -6.93 -5.87 1.76
C TRP A 45 -7.04 -6.52 3.13
N ASP A 46 -8.28 -6.71 3.60
CA ASP A 46 -8.53 -7.39 4.86
C ASP A 46 -8.44 -8.91 4.67
N ILE A 47 -7.41 -9.52 5.25
CA ILE A 47 -7.17 -10.96 5.15
C ILE A 47 -7.87 -11.76 6.27
N GLN A 48 -8.54 -11.08 7.20
CA GLN A 48 -9.21 -11.69 8.35
C GLN A 48 -10.74 -11.76 8.18
N ASP A 49 -11.29 -11.15 7.13
CA ASP A 49 -12.71 -11.26 6.83
C ASP A 49 -13.12 -12.72 6.53
N SER A 50 -14.42 -13.00 6.56
CA SER A 50 -14.95 -14.37 6.37
C SER A 50 -14.66 -14.99 5.00
N ARG A 51 -14.25 -14.19 4.00
CA ARG A 51 -13.90 -14.66 2.66
C ARG A 51 -12.41 -14.98 2.54
N HIS A 52 -11.58 -14.46 3.42
CA HIS A 52 -10.13 -14.66 3.41
C HIS A 52 -9.64 -15.49 4.59
N ASN A 53 -10.38 -15.55 5.70
CA ASN A 53 -10.12 -16.47 6.79
C ASN A 53 -10.66 -17.87 6.46
N VAL A 54 -10.04 -18.53 5.48
CA VAL A 54 -10.45 -19.83 4.94
C VAL A 54 -9.42 -20.89 5.30
N LEU A 55 -9.88 -22.04 5.79
CA LEU A 55 -9.02 -23.18 6.08
C LEU A 55 -8.29 -23.65 4.82
N GLY A 56 -6.97 -23.83 4.90
CA GLY A 56 -6.17 -24.28 3.76
C GLY A 56 -5.97 -23.21 2.69
N ARG A 57 -6.07 -21.91 3.04
CA ARG A 57 -5.79 -20.79 2.13
C ARG A 57 -4.42 -20.92 1.46
N ASP A 58 -4.39 -20.60 0.18
CA ASP A 58 -3.17 -20.37 -0.57
C ASP A 58 -2.83 -18.88 -0.53
N ASP A 59 -1.95 -18.49 0.39
CA ASP A 59 -1.54 -17.10 0.59
C ASP A 59 -0.85 -16.50 -0.63
N ILE A 60 -0.11 -17.31 -1.41
CA ILE A 60 0.58 -16.86 -2.61
C ILE A 60 -0.44 -16.54 -3.69
N ALA A 61 -1.37 -17.45 -3.96
CA ALA A 61 -2.42 -17.23 -4.94
C ALA A 61 -3.37 -16.09 -4.52
N ASN A 62 -3.59 -15.92 -3.21
CA ASN A 62 -4.34 -14.79 -2.68
C ASN A 62 -3.61 -13.45 -2.93
N LEU A 63 -2.30 -13.40 -2.69
CA LEU A 63 -1.46 -12.23 -2.98
C LEU A 63 -1.44 -11.91 -4.49
N GLN A 64 -1.34 -12.91 -5.36
CA GLN A 64 -1.44 -12.73 -6.81
C GLN A 64 -2.78 -12.10 -7.21
N ARG A 65 -3.89 -12.52 -6.60
CA ARG A 65 -5.20 -11.92 -6.85
C ARG A 65 -5.26 -10.45 -6.42
N MET A 66 -4.63 -10.11 -5.29
CA MET A 66 -4.52 -8.71 -4.87
C MET A 66 -3.77 -7.87 -5.91
N TYR A 67 -2.63 -8.36 -6.42
CA TYR A 67 -1.90 -7.69 -7.51
C TYR A 67 -2.76 -7.51 -8.76
N TYR A 68 -3.51 -8.54 -9.15
CA TYR A 68 -4.45 -8.45 -10.27
C TYR A 68 -5.47 -7.31 -10.07
N HIS A 69 -6.16 -7.24 -8.93
CA HIS A 69 -7.13 -6.17 -8.69
C HIS A 69 -6.48 -4.77 -8.68
N LEU A 70 -5.27 -4.65 -8.13
CA LEU A 70 -4.54 -3.39 -8.14
C LEU A 70 -4.19 -2.97 -9.58
N PHE A 71 -3.58 -3.86 -10.37
CA PHE A 71 -3.19 -3.56 -11.74
C PHE A 71 -4.41 -3.27 -12.62
N ILE A 72 -5.47 -4.07 -12.57
CA ILE A 72 -6.70 -3.79 -13.35
C ILE A 72 -7.28 -2.43 -12.99
N ASN A 73 -7.32 -2.08 -11.69
CA ASN A 73 -7.81 -0.77 -11.29
C ASN A 73 -6.92 0.36 -11.84
N VAL A 74 -5.60 0.24 -11.75
CA VAL A 74 -4.65 1.27 -12.22
C VAL A 74 -4.63 1.37 -13.73
N LEU A 75 -4.26 0.29 -14.42
CA LEU A 75 -3.98 0.24 -15.86
C LEU A 75 -5.24 0.59 -16.69
N ARG A 76 -6.42 0.18 -16.23
CA ARG A 76 -7.68 0.38 -16.97
C ARG A 76 -8.49 1.57 -16.52
N ARG A 77 -8.55 1.86 -15.22
CA ARG A 77 -9.51 2.84 -14.66
C ARG A 77 -8.86 4.18 -14.30
N ARG A 78 -7.53 4.25 -14.20
CA ARG A 78 -6.82 5.47 -13.75
C ARG A 78 -6.03 6.16 -14.85
N TRP A 79 -5.68 5.44 -15.90
CA TRP A 79 -4.92 5.99 -17.03
C TRP A 79 -5.68 5.82 -18.35
N PRO A 80 -5.36 6.64 -19.37
CA PRO A 80 -5.89 6.49 -20.71
C PRO A 80 -5.64 5.08 -21.27
N ASN A 81 -6.62 4.55 -22.01
CA ASN A 81 -6.57 3.20 -22.58
C ASN A 81 -5.46 2.97 -23.62
N ASN A 82 -4.83 4.03 -24.11
CA ASN A 82 -3.73 3.98 -25.07
C ASN A 82 -2.34 4.09 -24.41
N ALA A 83 -2.25 4.05 -23.08
CA ALA A 83 -0.98 4.02 -22.38
C ALA A 83 -0.27 2.67 -22.60
N VAL A 84 1.06 2.74 -22.77
CA VAL A 84 1.94 1.56 -22.79
C VAL A 84 2.61 1.44 -21.42
N TRP A 85 2.69 0.23 -20.89
CA TRP A 85 3.11 -0.02 -19.51
C TRP A 85 4.34 -0.91 -19.42
N ARG A 86 5.27 -0.49 -18.56
CA ARG A 86 6.34 -1.33 -18.04
C ARG A 86 6.14 -1.46 -16.54
N LEU A 87 6.03 -2.68 -16.05
CA LEU A 87 5.82 -2.95 -14.63
C LEU A 87 7.14 -3.37 -13.99
N TYR A 88 7.48 -2.73 -12.88
CA TYR A 88 8.65 -3.06 -12.08
C TYR A 88 8.20 -3.50 -10.69
N PRO A 89 7.75 -4.75 -10.51
CA PRO A 89 7.42 -5.25 -9.18
C PRO A 89 8.69 -5.42 -8.33
N ASP A 90 8.55 -5.32 -7.00
CA ASP A 90 9.61 -5.73 -6.08
C ASP A 90 9.88 -7.23 -6.25
N GLU A 91 11.13 -7.65 -6.03
CA GLU A 91 11.55 -9.05 -6.12
C GLU A 91 10.89 -9.89 -5.03
N HIS A 92 9.63 -10.24 -5.25
CA HIS A 92 8.90 -11.15 -4.39
C HIS A 92 8.89 -12.53 -5.06
N THR A 93 9.87 -13.36 -4.71
CA THR A 93 10.10 -14.69 -5.30
C THR A 93 8.91 -15.64 -5.24
N ALA A 94 7.94 -15.37 -4.36
CA ALA A 94 6.73 -16.17 -4.24
C ALA A 94 5.67 -15.88 -5.32
N VAL A 95 5.72 -14.73 -5.99
CA VAL A 95 4.71 -14.36 -7.00
C VAL A 95 5.15 -14.88 -8.37
N ASP A 96 4.31 -15.72 -9.00
CA ASP A 96 4.50 -16.07 -10.41
C ASP A 96 4.04 -14.89 -11.28
N TRP A 97 5.01 -14.10 -11.71
CA TRP A 97 4.83 -12.93 -12.57
C TRP A 97 4.44 -13.30 -14.00
N GLN A 98 4.87 -14.47 -14.49
CA GLN A 98 4.51 -14.95 -15.83
C GLN A 98 3.01 -15.20 -15.93
N THR A 99 2.45 -15.90 -14.94
CA THR A 99 1.01 -16.11 -14.89
C THR A 99 0.25 -14.78 -14.87
N LEU A 100 0.77 -13.76 -14.17
CA LEU A 100 0.12 -12.45 -14.11
C LEU A 100 0.20 -11.69 -15.44
N GLU A 101 1.35 -11.74 -16.12
CA GLU A 101 1.55 -11.21 -17.46
C GLU A 101 0.57 -11.83 -18.46
N ASP A 102 0.51 -13.17 -18.50
CA ASP A 102 -0.41 -13.94 -19.34
C ASP A 102 -1.88 -13.53 -19.14
N PHE A 103 -2.25 -13.08 -17.94
CA PHE A 103 -3.61 -12.61 -17.64
C PHE A 103 -3.82 -11.16 -18.05
N LEU A 104 -2.81 -10.30 -17.92
CA LEU A 104 -2.87 -8.89 -18.29
C LEU A 104 -2.80 -8.71 -19.82
N GLU A 105 -1.98 -9.48 -20.52
CA GLU A 105 -1.87 -9.44 -21.99
C GLU A 105 -3.18 -9.81 -22.68
N LYS A 106 -3.86 -10.86 -22.20
CA LYS A 106 -5.18 -11.31 -22.69
C LYS A 106 -6.28 -10.24 -22.61
N LYS A 107 -6.01 -9.12 -21.94
CA LYS A 107 -6.94 -8.02 -21.74
C LYS A 107 -6.51 -6.75 -22.48
N GLU A 108 -5.52 -6.83 -23.37
CA GLU A 108 -5.08 -5.75 -24.27
C GLU A 108 -4.63 -4.48 -23.54
N PHE A 109 -3.99 -4.60 -22.38
CA PHE A 109 -3.62 -3.44 -21.55
C PHE A 109 -2.41 -2.62 -22.06
N GLY A 110 -1.88 -2.90 -23.25
CA GLY A 110 -0.65 -2.27 -23.72
C GLY A 110 0.54 -2.55 -22.79
N LEU A 111 0.58 -3.73 -22.17
CA LEU A 111 1.70 -4.16 -21.35
C LEU A 111 2.87 -4.53 -22.28
N GLU A 112 4.02 -3.91 -22.06
CA GLU A 112 5.24 -4.17 -22.84
C GLU A 112 6.15 -5.18 -22.14
N GLU A 113 6.32 -5.04 -20.81
CA GLU A 113 7.13 -5.95 -20.00
C GLU A 113 6.77 -5.89 -18.52
N ILE A 114 6.99 -7.00 -17.82
CA ILE A 114 7.12 -7.07 -16.36
C ILE A 114 8.56 -7.42 -16.01
N VAL A 115 9.28 -6.49 -15.38
CA VAL A 115 10.68 -6.65 -14.99
C VAL A 115 10.81 -6.52 -13.48
N PRO A 116 10.84 -7.64 -12.73
CA PRO A 116 11.15 -7.60 -11.30
C PRO A 116 12.45 -6.84 -11.05
N ALA A 117 12.47 -6.03 -10.02
CA ALA A 117 13.63 -5.20 -9.71
C ALA A 117 13.84 -5.05 -8.21
N THR A 118 15.09 -4.78 -7.84
CA THR A 118 15.47 -4.48 -6.45
C THR A 118 15.24 -3.01 -6.10
N SER A 119 14.75 -2.76 -4.89
CA SER A 119 14.58 -1.42 -4.34
C SER A 119 15.87 -0.65 -4.15
N ALA A 120 17.02 -1.32 -4.05
CA ALA A 120 18.32 -0.67 -3.98
C ALA A 120 18.62 0.17 -5.24
N GLU A 121 18.12 -0.27 -6.39
CA GLU A 121 18.37 0.36 -7.69
C GLU A 121 17.16 1.17 -8.20
N ARG A 122 15.98 0.97 -7.61
CA ARG A 122 14.72 1.59 -8.03
C ARG A 122 14.06 2.41 -6.91
N PRO A 123 14.25 3.75 -6.86
CA PRO A 123 13.65 4.60 -5.83
C PRO A 123 12.12 4.55 -5.74
N LEU A 124 11.42 4.23 -6.83
CA LEU A 124 9.96 4.08 -6.82
C LEU A 124 9.49 2.84 -6.04
N LEU A 125 10.31 1.79 -5.94
CA LEU A 125 10.01 0.63 -5.09
C LEU A 125 10.13 1.00 -3.61
N GLN A 126 11.12 1.80 -3.24
CA GLN A 126 11.23 2.34 -1.87
C GLN A 126 10.02 3.23 -1.53
N LEU A 127 9.51 3.97 -2.53
CA LEU A 127 8.31 4.78 -2.36
C LEU A 127 7.06 3.91 -2.19
N ALA A 128 6.94 2.82 -2.96
CA ALA A 128 5.87 1.83 -2.80
C ALA A 128 5.89 1.21 -1.40
N ASP A 129 7.07 0.79 -0.92
CA ASP A 129 7.25 0.24 0.44
C ASP A 129 6.86 1.25 1.54
N LEU A 130 7.26 2.52 1.39
CA LEU A 130 6.85 3.59 2.31
C LEU A 130 5.32 3.71 2.40
N PHE A 131 4.62 3.77 1.27
CA PHE A 131 3.17 3.98 1.26
C PHE A 131 2.39 2.74 1.68
N ALA A 132 2.84 1.54 1.28
CA ALA A 132 2.25 0.28 1.72
C ALA A 132 2.41 0.11 3.23
N GLY A 133 3.64 0.28 3.75
CA GLY A 133 3.94 0.18 5.17
C GLY A 133 3.18 1.21 6.00
N MET A 134 3.10 2.46 5.54
CA MET A 134 2.36 3.52 6.22
C MET A 134 0.84 3.24 6.23
N ALA A 135 0.28 2.69 5.14
CA ALA A 135 -1.13 2.34 5.08
C ALA A 135 -1.50 1.25 6.10
N VAL A 136 -0.71 0.17 6.15
CA VAL A 136 -0.90 -0.92 7.14
C VAL A 136 -0.75 -0.38 8.56
N PHE A 137 0.36 0.31 8.83
CA PHE A 137 0.65 0.85 10.16
C PHE A 137 -0.44 1.82 10.65
N SER A 138 -0.98 2.66 9.76
CA SER A 138 -2.05 3.60 10.12
C SER A 138 -3.32 2.93 10.61
N ARG A 139 -3.56 1.67 10.23
CA ARG A 139 -4.71 0.87 10.66
C ARG A 139 -4.43 0.11 11.94
N GLU A 140 -3.34 -0.66 11.94
CA GLU A 140 -2.95 -1.49 13.08
C GLU A 140 -2.73 -0.66 14.35
N LYS A 141 -2.21 0.57 14.18
CA LYS A 141 -1.82 1.43 15.28
C LYS A 141 -2.68 2.68 15.40
N PHE A 142 -3.91 2.66 14.88
CA PHE A 142 -4.78 3.83 14.90
C PHE A 142 -5.07 4.32 16.32
N GLN A 143 -5.44 3.41 17.24
CA GLN A 143 -5.77 3.78 18.63
C GLN A 143 -4.54 4.32 19.37
N ASP A 144 -3.41 3.61 19.30
CA ASP A 144 -2.13 4.05 19.85
C ASP A 144 -1.71 5.42 19.30
N TYR A 145 -1.96 5.67 18.01
CA TYR A 145 -1.69 6.95 17.37
C TYR A 145 -2.58 8.09 17.89
N GLN A 146 -3.88 7.84 18.09
CA GLN A 146 -4.80 8.83 18.68
C GLN A 146 -4.38 9.18 20.11
N ALA A 147 -4.12 8.16 20.95
CA ALA A 147 -3.64 8.36 22.31
C ALA A 147 -2.32 9.15 22.34
N TRP A 148 -1.40 8.87 21.42
CA TRP A 148 -0.14 9.61 21.29
C TRP A 148 -0.34 11.08 20.87
N LEU A 149 -1.34 11.39 20.04
CA LEU A 149 -1.68 12.76 19.67
C LEU A 149 -2.28 13.56 20.84
N GLU A 150 -3.05 12.90 21.70
CA GLU A 150 -3.74 13.48 22.86
C GLU A 150 -2.85 13.57 24.11
N ALA A 151 -1.78 12.77 24.19
CA ALA A 151 -0.85 12.71 25.32
C ALA A 151 -0.32 14.07 25.83
N PRO A 152 -0.03 15.09 24.99
CA PRO A 152 0.35 16.41 25.47
C PRO A 152 -0.75 17.12 26.28
N GLN A 153 -2.03 16.83 26.01
CA GLN A 153 -3.17 17.39 26.73
C GLN A 153 -3.54 16.57 27.97
N SER A 154 -3.43 15.24 27.93
CA SER A 154 -3.76 14.38 29.08
C SER A 154 -2.75 14.50 30.24
N ARG A 155 -1.46 14.77 29.95
CA ARG A 155 -0.44 15.06 30.98
C ARG A 155 -0.75 16.30 31.83
N LEU A 156 -1.59 17.21 31.34
CA LEU A 156 -2.07 18.37 32.10
C LEU A 156 -3.27 18.01 33.01
N SER A 157 -3.98 16.92 32.70
CA SER A 157 -5.22 16.51 33.35
C SER A 157 -5.05 15.40 34.39
N GLY A 158 -3.86 14.81 34.52
CA GLY A 158 -3.53 13.81 35.55
C GLY A 158 -3.99 12.38 35.28
N ASP A 159 -4.78 12.14 34.23
CA ASP A 159 -5.19 10.79 33.80
C ASP A 159 -4.24 10.27 32.72
N THR A 160 -3.35 9.34 33.07
CA THR A 160 -2.51 8.63 32.08
C THR A 160 -2.86 7.15 32.02
N LEU A 161 -3.52 6.74 30.93
CA LEU A 161 -3.44 5.35 30.47
C LEU A 161 -2.08 5.17 29.79
N ASP A 162 -1.26 4.31 30.38
CA ASP A 162 0.18 4.23 30.18
C ASP A 162 0.54 3.25 29.05
N VAL A 163 0.37 3.68 27.80
CA VAL A 163 1.01 3.01 26.66
C VAL A 163 1.94 4.00 26.00
N ASP A 164 3.19 4.05 26.46
CA ASP A 164 4.24 4.82 25.79
C ASP A 164 4.69 4.06 24.53
N PRO A 165 4.48 4.60 23.32
CA PRO A 165 4.89 3.92 22.11
C PRO A 165 6.40 3.68 22.08
N SER A 166 6.81 2.55 21.51
CA SER A 166 8.22 2.25 21.29
C SER A 166 8.88 3.38 20.49
N ARG A 167 10.21 3.47 20.59
CA ARG A 167 10.98 4.43 19.77
C ARG A 167 10.62 4.33 18.29
N SER A 168 10.48 3.12 17.76
CA SER A 168 10.16 2.92 16.34
C SER A 168 8.74 3.40 15.98
N GLU A 169 7.77 3.18 16.87
CA GLU A 169 6.39 3.64 16.67
C GLU A 169 6.32 5.17 16.72
N LYS A 170 7.01 5.81 17.66
CA LYS A 170 7.12 7.27 17.72
C LYS A 170 7.63 7.86 16.41
N GLU A 171 8.66 7.26 15.81
CA GLU A 171 9.19 7.71 14.52
C GLU A 171 8.15 7.56 13.40
N ARG A 172 7.45 6.42 13.32
CA ARG A 172 6.39 6.17 12.33
C ARG A 172 5.16 7.06 12.54
N PHE A 173 4.77 7.32 13.78
CA PHE A 173 3.69 8.27 14.13
C PHE A 173 4.03 9.68 13.67
N ASN A 174 5.29 10.11 13.82
CA ASN A 174 5.72 11.40 13.29
C ASN A 174 5.61 11.47 11.76
N VAL A 175 5.99 10.40 11.04
CA VAL A 175 5.82 10.34 9.57
C VAL A 175 4.35 10.36 9.17
N LEU A 176 3.51 9.56 9.82
CA LEU A 176 2.06 9.52 9.56
C LEU A 176 1.42 10.89 9.82
N ARG A 177 1.74 11.53 10.95
CA ARG A 177 1.28 12.88 11.29
C ARG A 177 1.73 13.91 10.26
N TYR A 178 2.98 13.86 9.83
CA TYR A 178 3.51 14.75 8.80
C TYR A 178 2.76 14.56 7.47
N PHE A 179 2.56 13.32 7.05
CA PHE A 179 1.83 12.98 5.83
C PHE A 179 0.38 13.45 5.86
N ASP A 180 -0.35 13.17 6.95
CA ASP A 180 -1.75 13.61 7.13
C ASP A 180 -1.87 15.14 7.08
N LYS A 181 -1.00 15.86 7.82
CA LYS A 181 -0.97 17.33 7.82
C LYS A 181 -0.78 17.91 6.42
N ILE A 182 0.17 17.38 5.64
CA ILE A 182 0.40 17.90 4.28
C ILE A 182 -0.74 17.52 3.34
N CYS A 183 -1.29 16.32 3.44
CA CYS A 183 -2.44 15.92 2.64
C CYS A 183 -3.65 16.82 2.88
N LYS A 184 -3.94 17.15 4.15
CA LYS A 184 -5.00 18.09 4.56
C LYS A 184 -4.71 19.50 4.03
N ALA A 185 -3.51 20.02 4.27
CA ALA A 185 -3.10 21.36 3.80
C ALA A 185 -3.17 21.52 2.28
N ARG A 186 -2.85 20.47 1.53
CA ARG A 186 -2.89 20.45 0.05
C ARG A 186 -4.21 19.93 -0.53
N LYS A 187 -5.22 19.65 0.31
CA LYS A 187 -6.55 19.15 -0.07
C LYS A 187 -6.50 17.91 -0.99
N LEU A 188 -5.60 16.96 -0.69
CA LEU A 188 -5.43 15.73 -1.48
C LEU A 188 -6.53 14.70 -1.28
N GLY A 189 -7.47 14.95 -0.36
CA GLY A 189 -8.63 14.11 -0.09
C GLY A 189 -8.31 12.76 0.54
N VAL A 190 -7.14 12.65 1.20
CA VAL A 190 -6.81 11.52 2.08
C VAL A 190 -7.37 11.81 3.46
N SER A 191 -8.01 10.80 4.06
CA SER A 191 -8.61 10.82 5.39
C SER A 191 -7.96 9.74 6.25
N LEU A 192 -7.76 10.02 7.53
CA LEU A 192 -7.25 9.05 8.51
C LEU A 192 -8.34 8.63 9.51
N GLU A 193 -9.15 9.59 9.98
CA GLU A 193 -10.10 9.38 11.08
C GLU A 193 -11.33 8.55 10.68
N LYS A 194 -11.94 8.86 9.52
CA LYS A 194 -13.23 8.26 9.10
C LYS A 194 -13.23 6.74 9.01
N THR A 195 -12.07 6.12 8.78
CA THR A 195 -11.92 4.68 8.58
C THR A 195 -10.86 4.06 9.46
N GLN A 196 -10.44 4.79 10.51
CA GLN A 196 -9.40 4.38 11.45
C GLN A 196 -8.13 3.87 10.73
N GLY A 197 -7.61 4.71 9.83
CA GLY A 197 -6.53 4.37 8.91
C GLY A 197 -6.64 5.15 7.61
N LEU A 198 -5.54 5.23 6.86
CA LEU A 198 -5.47 5.98 5.61
C LEU A 198 -6.52 5.48 4.61
N TRP A 199 -7.28 6.42 4.06
CA TRP A 199 -8.34 6.16 3.11
C TRP A 199 -8.58 7.37 2.19
N THR A 200 -8.81 7.09 0.92
CA THR A 200 -9.19 8.10 -0.07
C THR A 200 -10.62 7.83 -0.54
N PRO A 201 -11.62 8.69 -0.21
CA PRO A 201 -13.01 8.50 -0.62
C PRO A 201 -13.22 8.61 -2.13
N LYS A 202 -12.42 9.44 -2.80
CA LYS A 202 -12.49 9.71 -4.24
C LYS A 202 -11.29 9.08 -4.93
N PRO A 203 -11.44 7.89 -5.55
CA PRO A 203 -10.30 7.17 -6.13
C PRO A 203 -9.64 7.89 -7.31
N LYS A 204 -10.24 8.95 -7.87
CA LYS A 204 -9.60 9.77 -8.91
C LYS A 204 -8.46 10.63 -8.38
N ASN A 205 -8.38 10.85 -7.06
CA ASN A 205 -7.30 11.64 -6.47
C ASN A 205 -5.93 10.99 -6.73
N PRO A 206 -4.84 11.77 -6.78
CA PRO A 206 -3.53 11.26 -7.17
C PRO A 206 -2.86 10.43 -6.07
N LEU A 207 -3.33 10.53 -4.82
CA LEU A 207 -3.02 9.60 -3.73
C LEU A 207 -4.28 8.85 -3.35
N ASN A 208 -4.30 7.55 -3.58
CA ASN A 208 -5.46 6.70 -3.43
C ASN A 208 -5.18 5.53 -2.47
N PHE A 209 -5.69 5.63 -1.25
CA PHE A 209 -5.70 4.53 -0.28
C PHE A 209 -7.04 3.82 -0.37
N TRP A 210 -7.05 2.70 -1.07
CA TRP A 210 -8.25 1.96 -1.42
C TRP A 210 -8.43 0.77 -0.48
N ILE A 211 -9.41 0.89 0.42
CA ILE A 211 -9.91 -0.25 1.20
C ILE A 211 -10.70 -1.13 0.24
N TYR A 212 -10.13 -2.26 -0.14
CA TYR A 212 -10.81 -3.21 -1.00
C TYR A 212 -12.01 -3.79 -0.26
N LYS A 213 -13.17 -3.76 -0.92
CA LYS A 213 -14.33 -4.52 -0.50
C LYS A 213 -14.57 -5.59 -1.57
N PRO A 214 -14.72 -6.86 -1.18
CA PRO A 214 -15.05 -7.93 -2.11
C PRO A 214 -16.28 -7.58 -2.97
N GLN A 215 -16.11 -7.65 -4.29
CA GLN A 215 -17.11 -7.32 -5.31
C GLN A 215 -17.75 -8.57 -5.92
N HIS A 216 -17.05 -9.70 -5.98
CA HIS A 216 -17.55 -10.95 -6.57
C HIS A 216 -17.35 -12.15 -5.63
N PRO A 217 -18.13 -13.25 -5.77
CA PRO A 217 -17.83 -14.51 -5.09
C PRO A 217 -16.41 -15.04 -5.36
N ASP A 218 -15.88 -14.79 -6.56
CA ASP A 218 -14.51 -15.17 -6.94
C ASP A 218 -13.41 -14.41 -6.19
N ASP A 219 -13.78 -13.37 -5.42
CA ASP A 219 -12.83 -12.67 -4.56
C ASP A 219 -12.49 -13.49 -3.31
N LYS A 220 -13.25 -14.57 -3.01
CA LYS A 220 -12.96 -15.47 -1.88
C LYS A 220 -11.58 -16.11 -2.03
N ALA A 221 -10.75 -16.05 -0.99
CA ALA A 221 -9.37 -16.53 -1.05
C ALA A 221 -9.28 -17.97 -1.58
N PRO A 222 -8.34 -18.24 -2.51
CA PRO A 222 -8.17 -19.57 -3.07
C PRO A 222 -7.67 -20.54 -1.99
N THR A 223 -8.09 -21.80 -2.10
CA THR A 223 -7.60 -22.88 -1.24
C THR A 223 -6.61 -23.77 -1.98
N ARG A 224 -5.68 -24.39 -1.23
CA ARG A 224 -4.69 -25.33 -1.77
C ARG A 224 -5.40 -26.57 -2.34
N GLY A 225 -5.69 -26.55 -3.64
CA GLY A 225 -6.37 -27.65 -4.36
C GLY A 225 -7.32 -27.20 -5.48
N GLU A 226 -7.89 -26.00 -5.40
CA GLU A 226 -8.84 -25.49 -6.40
C GLU A 226 -8.19 -25.25 -7.77
N LEU A 227 -6.92 -24.83 -7.80
CA LEU A 227 -6.19 -24.56 -9.05
C LEU A 227 -5.94 -25.84 -9.88
N ARG A 228 -5.68 -26.98 -9.22
CA ARG A 228 -5.46 -28.29 -9.89
C ARG A 228 -6.69 -28.75 -10.68
N GLN A 229 -7.90 -28.47 -10.20
CA GLN A 229 -9.14 -28.86 -10.88
C GLN A 229 -9.52 -27.95 -12.06
N LYS A 230 -9.07 -26.69 -12.08
CA LYS A 230 -9.30 -25.77 -13.21
C LYS A 230 -8.33 -26.01 -14.37
N SER A 231 -7.10 -26.44 -14.08
CA SER A 231 -6.12 -26.83 -15.10
C SER A 231 -6.44 -28.15 -15.82
N SER A 232 -7.15 -29.09 -15.18
CA SER A 232 -7.61 -30.32 -15.83
C SER A 232 -8.81 -30.09 -16.76
N LYS A 233 -9.73 -29.18 -16.40
CA LYS A 233 -10.90 -28.83 -17.23
C LYS A 233 -10.59 -27.97 -18.47
N LYS A 234 -9.42 -27.33 -18.55
CA LYS A 234 -8.99 -26.57 -19.75
C LYS A 234 -8.28 -27.44 -20.80
N ARG A 235 -8.04 -28.72 -20.51
CA ARG A 235 -7.45 -29.71 -21.44
C ARG A 235 -8.47 -30.78 -21.85
N SER A 236 -9.77 -30.52 -21.66
CA SER A 236 -10.88 -31.40 -22.03
C SER A 236 -11.71 -30.76 -23.14
#